data_AF-A0A382L2H1-F1
#
_entry.id   AF-A0A382L2H1-F1
#
_cell.length_a   1.000
_cell.length_b   1.000
_cell.length_c   1.000
_cell.angle_alpha   90.00
_cell.angle_beta   90.00
_cell.angle_gamma   90.00
#
_symmetry.space_group_name_H-M   'P 1'
#
loop_
_entity.id
_entity.type
_entity.pdbx_description
1 polymer ?
#
loop_
_entity_poly.entity_id
_entity_poly.type
_entity_poly.pdbx_seq_one_letter_code
_entity_poly.pdbx_strand_id
1 'polypeptide(L)' 'MRPSRAFCSGLLLVGLLGCGVTAPAPVGESVRVTFLDVGQGDAVLIQSPEGQDALVDAGWSSPVTSLRALDVDEL' A
#
# COMPACT_ATOMS: atom_id res chain seq x y z
N MET A 1 46.33 14.91 -22.63
CA MET A 1 45.94 16.14 -21.90
C MET A 1 45.32 15.71 -20.58
N ARG A 2 45.87 16.12 -19.42
CA ARG A 2 45.38 15.69 -18.10
C ARG A 2 44.23 16.62 -17.68
N PRO A 3 43.01 16.12 -17.44
CA PRO A 3 41.92 16.98 -17.01
C PRO A 3 42.24 17.60 -15.64
N SER A 4 41.91 18.88 -15.49
CA SER A 4 42.08 19.62 -14.24
C SER A 4 41.21 19.02 -13.14
N ARG A 5 41.72 19.00 -11.90
CA ARG A 5 40.99 18.51 -10.72
C ARG A 5 39.65 19.24 -10.53
N ALA A 6 39.59 20.52 -10.93
CA ALA A 6 38.36 21.33 -10.90
C ALA A 6 37.33 20.86 -11.93
N PHE A 7 37.79 20.38 -13.09
CA PHE A 7 36.91 19.80 -14.12
C PHE A 7 36.29 18.50 -13.64
N CYS A 8 37.09 17.61 -13.05
CA CYS A 8 36.59 16.36 -12.46
C CYS A 8 35.61 16.64 -11.32
N SER A 9 35.91 17.61 -10.44
CA SER A 9 35.03 17.98 -9.34
C SER A 9 33.70 18.58 -9.81
N GLY A 10 33.70 19.39 -10.87
CA GLY A 10 32.49 19.95 -11.45
C GLY A 10 31.59 18.87 -12.06
N LEU A 11 32.18 17.90 -12.77
CA LEU A 11 31.43 16.78 -13.34
C LEU A 11 30.79 15.91 -12.26
N LEU A 12 31.48 15.71 -11.14
CA LEU A 12 31.01 14.91 -10.02
C LEU A 12 29.87 15.60 -9.27
N LEU A 13 29.93 16.93 -9.11
CA LEU A 13 28.83 17.75 -8.57
C LEU A 13 27.58 17.72 -9.45
N VAL A 14 27.74 17.82 -10.77
CA VAL A 14 26.62 17.72 -11.72
C VAL A 14 26.01 16.32 -11.73
N GLY A 15 26.83 15.27 -11.63
CA GLY A 15 26.36 13.89 -11.51
C GLY A 15 25.55 13.66 -10.22
N LEU A 16 26.01 14.20 -9.09
CA LEU A 16 25.31 14.10 -7.81
C LEU A 16 23.98 14.87 -7.77
N LEU A 17 23.92 16.04 -8.42
CA LEU A 17 22.70 16.85 -8.52
C LEU A 17 21.70 16.31 -9.56
N GLY A 18 22.18 15.55 -10.55
CA GLY A 18 21.36 14.95 -11.61
C GLY A 18 20.65 13.65 -11.22
N CYS A 19 21.03 13.02 -10.11
CA CYS A 19 20.27 11.91 -9.52
C CYS A 19 19.02 12.46 -8.83
N GLY A 20 18.03 12.85 -9.62
CA GLY A 20 16.72 13.22 -9.13
C GLY A 20 16.13 12.08 -8.30
N VAL A 21 15.96 12.34 -7.00
CA VAL A 21 15.16 11.48 -6.13
C VAL A 21 13.72 11.62 -6.61
N THR A 22 13.28 10.70 -7.47
CA THR A 22 11.87 10.65 -7.85
C THR A 22 11.08 10.25 -6.61
N ALA A 23 10.20 11.13 -6.13
CA ALA A 23 9.26 10.75 -5.09
C ALA A 23 8.51 9.49 -5.57
N PRO A 24 8.27 8.49 -4.69
CA PRO A 24 7.41 7.38 -5.05
C PRO A 24 6.07 7.95 -5.54
N ALA A 25 5.59 7.43 -6.68
CA ALA A 25 4.27 7.78 -7.17
C ALA A 25 3.26 7.55 -6.04
N PRO A 26 2.22 8.41 -5.89
CA PRO A 26 1.14 8.13 -4.96
C PRO A 26 0.64 6.72 -5.26
N VAL A 27 0.75 5.83 -4.28
CA VAL A 27 0.04 4.55 -4.35
C VAL A 27 -1.42 4.99 -4.37
N GLY A 28 -2.11 4.77 -5.50
CA GLY A 28 -3.55 5.02 -5.58
C GLY A 28 -4.26 4.27 -4.46
N GLU A 29 -5.50 4.65 -4.15
CA GLU A 29 -6.28 3.90 -3.17
C GLU A 29 -6.28 2.42 -3.56
N SER A 30 -5.76 1.58 -2.67
CA SER A 30 -5.50 0.17 -2.91
C SER A 30 -6.64 -0.66 -2.34
N VAL A 31 -6.97 -1.77 -3.00
CA VAL A 31 -7.86 -2.78 -2.41
C VAL A 31 -7.26 -3.28 -1.09
N ARG A 32 -8.04 -3.20 0.00
CA ARG A 32 -7.67 -3.75 1.31
C ARG A 32 -8.27 -5.14 1.45
N VAL A 33 -7.43 -6.13 1.74
CA VAL A 33 -7.84 -7.51 2.00
C VAL A 33 -7.52 -7.84 3.45
N THR A 34 -8.54 -8.17 4.23
CA THR A 34 -8.42 -8.51 5.66
C THR A 34 -8.91 -9.92 5.91
N PHE A 35 -8.05 -10.77 6.46
CA PHE A 35 -8.44 -12.08 6.95
C PHE A 35 -9.02 -11.94 8.35
N LEU A 36 -10.27 -12.37 8.53
CA LEU A 36 -10.99 -12.25 9.79
C LEU A 36 -10.83 -13.52 10.60
N ASP A 37 -10.55 -13.36 11.89
CA ASP A 37 -10.67 -14.47 12.84
C ASP A 37 -12.16 -14.67 13.19
N VAL A 38 -12.71 -15.78 12.71
CA VAL A 38 -14.09 -16.22 12.95
C VAL A 38 -14.15 -17.52 13.77
N GLY A 39 -13.00 -17.98 14.29
CA GLY A 39 -12.86 -19.27 14.94
C GLY A 39 -12.70 -20.42 13.95
N GLN A 40 -13.80 -21.11 13.61
CA GLN A 40 -13.80 -22.23 12.66
C GLN A 40 -14.31 -21.77 11.29
N GLY A 41 -13.50 -22.02 10.24
CA GLY A 41 -13.79 -21.64 8.86
C GLY A 41 -12.90 -20.51 8.36
N ASP A 42 -13.10 -20.12 7.10
CA ASP A 42 -12.39 -19.00 6.48
C ASP A 42 -13.28 -17.76 6.46
N ALA A 43 -12.67 -16.58 6.54
CA ALA A 43 -13.39 -15.32 6.40
C ALA A 43 -12.46 -14.24 5.86
N VAL A 44 -12.86 -13.61 4.76
CA VAL A 44 -12.08 -12.55 4.12
C VAL A 44 -12.98 -11.36 3.81
N LEU A 45 -12.62 -10.19 4.32
CA LEU A 45 -13.19 -8.90 3.92
C LEU A 45 -12.32 -8.28 2.83
N ILE A 46 -12.93 -7.92 1.72
CA ILE A 46 -12.33 -7.18 0.61
C ILE A 46 -12.99 -5.81 0.58
N GLN A 47 -12.19 -4.75 0.68
CA GLN A 47 -12.65 -3.36 0.59
C GLN A 47 -12.02 -2.73 -0.64
N SER A 48 -12.86 -2.29 -1.58
CA SER A 48 -12.41 -1.57 -2.76
C SER A 48 -12.07 -0.12 -2.40
N PRO A 49 -11.19 0.53 -3.19
CA PRO A 49 -10.98 1.96 -3.05
C PRO A 49 -12.26 2.78 -3.34
N GLU A 50 -13.17 2.26 -4.17
CA GLU A 50 -14.43 2.95 -4.48
C GLU A 50 -15.52 2.78 -3.40
N GLY A 51 -15.18 2.18 -2.25
CA GLY A 51 -16.04 2.09 -1.06
C GLY A 51 -17.03 0.93 -1.07
N GLN A 52 -16.79 -0.11 -1.87
CA GLN A 52 -17.58 -1.34 -1.83
C GLN A 52 -16.87 -2.39 -0.98
N ASP A 53 -17.67 -3.10 -0.20
CA ASP A 53 -17.21 -4.20 0.64
C ASP A 53 -17.74 -5.53 0.12
N ALA A 54 -16.92 -6.57 0.21
CA ALA A 54 -17.32 -7.94 -0.06
C ALA A 54 -16.78 -8.86 1.04
N LEU A 55 -17.67 -9.64 1.63
CA LEU A 55 -17.32 -10.68 2.61
C LEU A 55 -17.40 -12.06 1.95
N VAL A 56 -16.31 -12.82 2.09
CA VAL A 56 -16.19 -14.18 1.52
C VAL A 56 -16.12 -15.20 2.64
N ASP A 57 -16.90 -16.29 2.47
CA ASP A 57 -17.08 -17.44 3.38
C ASP A 57 -17.72 -17.08 4.73
N ALA A 58 -17.07 -16.21 5.51
CA ALA A 58 -17.50 -15.74 6.84
C ALA A 58 -17.58 -16.80 7.94
N GLY A 59 -17.34 -18.09 7.64
CA GLY A 59 -17.51 -19.18 8.61
C GLY A 59 -18.96 -19.28 9.13
N TRP A 60 -19.15 -20.00 10.24
CA TRP A 60 -20.49 -20.17 10.86
C TRP A 60 -20.83 -19.11 11.92
N SER A 61 -19.83 -18.38 12.40
CA SER A 61 -20.03 -17.31 13.37
C SER A 61 -20.30 -16.00 12.63
N SER A 62 -21.10 -15.12 13.22
CA SER A 62 -21.35 -13.80 12.65
C SER A 62 -20.15 -12.88 12.93
N PRO A 63 -19.41 -12.39 11.92
CA PRO A 63 -18.20 -11.58 12.14
C PRO A 63 -18.48 -10.10 12.45
N VAL A 64 -19.70 -9.75 12.90
CA VAL A 64 -20.18 -8.36 13.04
C VAL A 64 -19.24 -7.49 13.88
N THR A 65 -18.68 -8.03 14.98
CA THR A 65 -17.73 -7.27 15.81
C THR A 65 -16.45 -6.94 15.05
N SER A 66 -15.93 -7.89 14.28
CA SER A 66 -14.72 -7.70 13.46
C SER A 66 -14.96 -6.75 12.30
N LEU A 67 -16.14 -6.81 11.68
CA LEU A 67 -16.54 -5.89 10.60
C LEU A 67 -16.69 -4.45 11.09
N ARG A 68 -17.32 -4.23 12.24
CA ARG A 68 -17.43 -2.88 12.85
C ARG A 68 -16.08 -2.29 13.23
N ALA A 69 -15.11 -3.12 13.64
CA ALA A 69 -13.75 -2.67 13.88
C ALA A 69 -13.02 -2.23 12.59
N LEU A 70 -13.57 -2.56 11.43
CA LEU A 70 -13.11 -2.19 10.09
C LEU A 70 -14.05 -1.19 9.40
N ASP A 71 -14.91 -0.52 10.19
CA ASP A 71 -15.89 0.48 9.75
C ASP A 71 -16.95 -0.05 8.76
N VAL A 72 -17.25 -1.35 8.81
CA VAL A 72 -18.31 -1.98 8.02
C VAL A 72 -19.52 -2.27 8.91
N ASP A 73 -20.59 -1.48 8.73
CA ASP A 73 -21.84 -1.61 9.49
C ASP A 73 -22.89 -2.52 8.79
N GLU A 74 -22.84 -2.59 7.45
CA GLU A 74 -23.75 -3.37 6.60
C GLU A 74 -23.00 -3.85 5.35
N LEU A 75 -23.38 -5.01 4.80
CA LEU A 75 -22.77 -5.65 3.62
C LEU A 75 -23.80 -5.79 2.48
#